data_AF-A0A5N7MKJ2-F1
#
_entry.id   AF-A0A5N7MKJ2-F1
#
_cell.length_a   1.000
_cell.length_b   1.000
_cell.length_c   1.000
_cell.angle_alpha   90.00
_cell.angle_beta   90.00
_cell.angle_gamma   90.00
#
_symmetry.space_group_name_H-M   'P 1'
#
loop_
_entity.id
_entity.type
_entity.pdbx_description
1 polymer ?
#
loop_
_entity_poly.entity_id
_entity_poly.type
_entity_poly.pdbx_seq_one_letter_code
_entity_poly.pdbx_strand_id
1 'polypeptide(L)'
;MRIAGLVGAAGLGLGLAAPAGALGAMAQGGLSGYQGAWLAGGSGCAEVYSSDGKGISFKRPVDIFVPAFIVSGNRLKTPQASCRIKSVRQTGDRERFLLNCANAVAGNEVRVLMATQPDGSLRRYFNEQDTTGTQYQRCSR
;
A
#
# COMPACT_ATOMS: atom_id res chain seq x y z
N MET A 1 -12.14 80.64 -17.51
CA MET A 1 -11.51 79.58 -16.68
C MET A 1 -12.63 78.95 -15.85
N ARG A 2 -12.77 77.65 -15.59
CA ARG A 2 -12.31 76.38 -16.15
C ARG A 2 -13.22 75.33 -15.46
N ILE A 3 -13.87 74.48 -16.28
CA ILE A 3 -14.08 73.03 -16.10
C ILE A 3 -15.05 72.52 -15.01
N ALA A 4 -15.86 71.55 -15.44
CA ALA A 4 -16.92 70.79 -14.77
C ALA A 4 -16.46 69.55 -13.97
N GLY A 5 -17.40 68.87 -13.31
CA GLY A 5 -17.37 67.46 -12.86
C GLY A 5 -18.47 67.22 -11.82
N LEU A 6 -19.61 66.53 -12.01
CA LEU A 6 -19.98 65.17 -12.48
C LEU A 6 -19.50 63.99 -11.60
N VAL A 7 -20.51 63.27 -11.07
CA VAL A 7 -20.60 61.79 -10.85
C VAL A 7 -19.86 61.25 -9.61
N GLY A 8 -20.36 60.26 -8.87
CA GLY A 8 -21.53 59.40 -8.98
C GLY A 8 -21.55 58.40 -7.82
N ALA A 9 -22.70 57.76 -7.61
CA ALA A 9 -22.98 56.87 -6.50
C ALA A 9 -22.15 55.57 -6.50
N ALA A 10 -21.63 55.20 -5.34
CA ALA A 10 -21.00 53.90 -5.09
C ALA A 10 -22.02 52.98 -4.38
N GLY A 11 -22.64 52.07 -5.13
CA GLY A 11 -23.35 50.92 -4.58
C GLY A 11 -22.43 49.70 -4.59
N LEU A 12 -21.97 49.27 -3.41
CA LEU A 12 -21.13 48.08 -3.24
C LEU A 12 -22.02 46.83 -3.20
N GLY A 13 -22.03 46.07 -4.30
CA GLY A 13 -22.62 44.73 -4.35
C GLY A 13 -21.71 43.70 -3.66
N LEU A 14 -22.26 43.00 -2.66
CA LEU A 14 -21.63 41.87 -1.99
C LEU A 14 -21.81 40.60 -2.83
N GLY A 15 -20.76 40.17 -3.53
CA GLY A 15 -20.71 38.88 -4.23
C GLY A 15 -20.37 37.75 -3.26
N LEU A 16 -21.28 36.80 -3.08
CA LEU A 16 -21.07 35.55 -2.35
C LEU A 16 -20.27 34.57 -3.23
N ALA A 17 -18.96 34.46 -2.98
CA ALA A 17 -18.13 33.42 -3.57
C ALA A 17 -18.27 32.11 -2.79
N ALA A 18 -18.86 31.08 -3.40
CA ALA A 18 -18.91 29.73 -2.84
C ALA A 18 -17.56 29.02 -3.08
N PRO A 19 -16.92 28.41 -2.06
CA PRO A 19 -15.73 27.60 -2.29
C PRO A 19 -16.13 26.22 -2.82
N ALA A 20 -15.87 25.97 -4.10
CA ALA A 20 -15.79 24.63 -4.65
C ALA A 20 -14.51 23.96 -4.14
N GLY A 21 -14.59 23.28 -3.01
CA GLY A 21 -13.42 22.76 -2.30
C GLY A 21 -13.71 21.48 -1.52
N ALA A 22 -14.17 20.44 -2.20
CA ALA A 22 -14.09 19.08 -1.69
C ALA A 22 -13.69 18.15 -2.84
N LEU A 23 -12.43 18.31 -3.30
CA LEU A 23 -11.75 17.21 -3.97
C LEU A 23 -11.68 16.07 -2.94
N GLY A 24 -12.56 15.08 -3.10
CA GLY A 24 -12.40 13.81 -2.41
C GLY A 24 -10.99 13.31 -2.70
N ALA A 25 -10.17 13.22 -1.65
CA ALA A 25 -8.92 12.49 -1.68
C ALA A 25 -9.26 11.01 -1.94
N MET A 26 -9.49 10.67 -3.21
CA MET A 26 -9.62 9.28 -3.62
C MET A 26 -8.28 8.63 -3.31
N ALA A 27 -8.36 7.59 -2.49
CA ALA A 27 -7.23 6.96 -1.83
C ALA A 27 -6.05 6.76 -2.79
N GLN A 28 -4.97 7.49 -2.54
CA GLN A 28 -3.63 6.95 -2.76
C GLN A 28 -3.44 5.82 -1.74
N GLY A 29 -4.18 4.73 -1.91
CA GLY A 29 -3.87 3.43 -1.32
C GLY A 29 -2.59 2.94 -1.98
N GLY A 30 -1.50 3.63 -1.66
CA GLY A 30 -0.18 3.29 -2.14
C GLY A 30 0.36 2.10 -1.37
N LEU A 31 1.57 1.67 -1.75
CA LEU A 31 2.30 0.60 -1.08
C LEU A 31 2.48 0.79 0.44
N SER A 32 2.21 1.98 0.99
CA SER A 32 2.31 2.30 2.42
C SER A 32 1.56 1.32 3.32
N GLY A 33 0.34 0.91 2.95
CA GLY A 33 -0.46 -0.05 3.72
C GLY A 33 0.13 -1.46 3.77
N TYR A 34 1.02 -1.78 2.84
CA TYR A 34 1.62 -3.09 2.66
C TYR A 34 3.03 -3.18 3.24
N GLN A 35 3.64 -2.06 3.65
CA GLN A 35 4.99 -2.07 4.21
C GLN A 35 5.04 -2.86 5.52
N GLY A 36 6.13 -3.61 5.69
CA GLY A 36 6.40 -4.38 6.91
C GLY A 36 6.60 -5.86 6.65
N ALA A 37 6.71 -6.62 7.74
CA ALA A 37 6.79 -8.07 7.74
C ALA A 37 5.41 -8.68 8.00
N TRP A 38 5.11 -9.76 7.29
CA TRP A 38 3.77 -10.36 7.23
C TRP A 38 3.86 -11.86 7.35
N LEU A 39 3.19 -12.41 8.35
CA LEU A 39 3.20 -13.83 8.66
C LEU A 39 1.77 -14.38 8.61
N ALA A 40 1.56 -15.47 7.88
CA ALA A 40 0.34 -16.26 7.98
C ALA A 40 0.54 -17.41 8.97
N GLY A 41 -0.55 -17.86 9.59
CA GLY A 41 -0.53 -18.96 10.54
C GLY A 41 -0.18 -18.55 11.98
N GLY A 42 -0.01 -19.55 12.84
CA GLY A 42 0.06 -19.40 14.29
C GLY A 42 1.46 -19.34 14.90
N SER A 43 2.53 -19.35 14.11
CA SER A 43 3.88 -19.14 14.64
C SER A 43 4.06 -17.70 15.13
N GLY A 44 4.96 -17.51 16.11
CA GLY A 44 5.26 -16.18 16.62
C GLY A 44 6.15 -15.40 15.64
N CYS A 45 5.91 -14.11 15.47
CA CYS A 45 6.76 -13.24 14.63
C CYS A 45 8.25 -13.34 14.98
N ALA A 46 8.57 -13.50 16.27
CA ALA A 46 9.93 -13.64 16.75
C ALA A 46 10.59 -14.96 16.35
N GLU A 47 9.86 -15.98 15.90
CA GLU A 47 10.43 -17.24 15.42
C GLU A 47 10.90 -17.12 13.96
N VAL A 48 10.23 -16.25 13.19
CA VAL A 48 10.41 -16.12 11.75
C VAL A 48 11.34 -14.96 11.40
N TYR A 49 11.25 -13.86 12.14
CA TYR A 49 11.95 -12.63 11.85
C TYR A 49 12.99 -12.25 12.90
N SER A 50 14.02 -11.56 12.45
CA SER A 50 14.99 -10.82 13.26
C SER A 50 14.92 -9.36 12.89
N SER A 51 14.83 -8.49 13.90
CA SER A 51 14.95 -7.05 13.75
C SER A 51 16.32 -6.63 14.28
N ASP A 52 17.08 -5.90 13.47
CA ASP A 52 18.28 -5.20 13.90
C ASP A 52 18.15 -3.71 13.59
N GLY A 53 19.15 -2.91 13.96
CA GLY A 53 19.13 -1.45 13.68
C GLY A 53 19.05 -1.07 12.20
N LYS A 54 19.09 -2.04 11.27
CA LYS A 54 18.97 -1.85 9.80
C LYS A 54 17.61 -2.31 9.26
N GLY A 55 16.75 -2.88 10.10
CA GLY A 55 15.38 -3.26 9.78
C GLY A 55 15.06 -4.73 10.00
N ILE A 56 13.88 -5.14 9.55
CA ILE A 56 13.38 -6.51 9.70
C ILE A 56 13.89 -7.43 8.59
N SER A 57 14.28 -8.65 8.97
CA SER A 57 14.79 -9.69 8.07
C SER A 57 14.34 -11.08 8.54
N PHE A 58 14.45 -12.10 7.67
CA PHE A 58 14.23 -13.48 8.08
C PHE A 58 15.38 -13.97 8.97
N LYS A 59 15.05 -14.71 10.03
CA LYS A 59 16.05 -15.38 10.86
C LYS A 59 16.87 -16.37 10.04
N ARG A 60 18.09 -16.63 10.51
CA ARG A 60 19.01 -17.62 9.93
C ARG A 60 19.16 -18.82 10.87
N PRO A 61 19.21 -20.06 10.36
CA PRO A 61 18.94 -20.42 8.96
C PRO A 61 17.49 -20.12 8.56
N VAL A 62 17.27 -19.78 7.29
CA VAL A 62 15.93 -19.41 6.80
C VAL A 62 15.09 -20.67 6.69
N ASP A 63 13.95 -20.71 7.39
CA ASP A 63 12.91 -21.70 7.11
C ASP A 63 12.24 -21.34 5.79
N ILE A 64 12.41 -22.19 4.78
CA ILE A 64 11.88 -21.95 3.43
C ILE A 64 10.38 -22.23 3.31
N PHE A 65 9.77 -22.89 4.28
CA PHE A 65 8.37 -23.33 4.25
C PHE A 65 7.42 -22.38 5.00
N VAL A 66 7.97 -21.44 5.76
CA VAL A 66 7.15 -20.48 6.50
C VAL A 66 6.39 -19.55 5.54
N PRO A 67 5.06 -19.43 5.68
CA PRO A 67 4.25 -18.59 4.80
C PRO A 67 4.37 -17.13 5.23
N ALA A 68 5.51 -16.53 4.90
CA ALA A 68 5.90 -15.22 5.37
C ALA A 68 6.53 -14.38 4.26
N PHE A 69 6.38 -13.06 4.35
CA PHE A 69 7.03 -12.13 3.43
C PHE A 69 7.33 -10.79 4.10
N ILE A 70 8.19 -9.99 3.47
CA ILE A 70 8.55 -8.64 3.89
C ILE A 70 8.35 -7.72 2.69
N VAL A 71 7.62 -6.63 2.86
CA VAL A 71 7.52 -5.55 1.88
C VAL A 71 8.30 -4.35 2.40
N SER A 72 9.29 -3.90 1.62
CA SER A 72 10.12 -2.73 1.94
C SER A 72 10.39 -1.93 0.67
N GLY A 73 9.97 -0.67 0.68
CA GLY A 73 9.96 0.18 -0.51
C GLY A 73 9.12 -0.45 -1.63
N ASN A 74 9.75 -0.77 -2.76
CA ASN A 74 9.14 -1.45 -3.89
C ASN A 74 9.62 -2.91 -4.03
N ARG A 75 10.11 -3.53 -2.95
CA ARG A 75 10.55 -4.92 -2.93
C ARG A 75 9.67 -5.75 -2.01
N LEU A 76 9.33 -6.94 -2.47
CA LEU A 76 8.70 -7.99 -1.67
C LEU A 76 9.67 -9.17 -1.58
N LYS A 77 10.01 -9.60 -0.38
CA LYS A 77 10.91 -10.73 -0.13
C LYS A 77 10.19 -11.84 0.61
N THR A 78 10.28 -13.06 0.10
CA THR A 78 9.85 -14.29 0.79
C THR A 78 11.08 -15.09 1.21
N PRO A 79 10.94 -16.19 1.97
CA PRO A 79 12.05 -17.10 2.24
C PRO A 79 12.72 -17.64 0.97
N GLN A 80 11.97 -17.81 -0.12
CA GLN A 80 12.41 -18.49 -1.33
C GLN A 80 12.65 -17.56 -2.54
N ALA A 81 12.17 -16.32 -2.50
CA ALA A 81 12.21 -15.42 -3.65
C ALA A 81 12.35 -13.94 -3.25
N SER A 82 12.90 -13.15 -4.16
CA SER A 82 12.88 -11.69 -4.09
C SER A 82 12.16 -11.14 -5.31
N CYS A 83 11.20 -10.24 -5.07
CA CYS A 83 10.37 -9.63 -6.08
C CYS A 83 10.52 -8.12 -6.08
N ARG A 84 10.54 -7.52 -7.28
CA ARG A 84 10.34 -6.08 -7.47
C ARG A 84 8.87 -5.83 -7.81
N ILE A 85 8.25 -4.93 -7.07
CA ILE A 85 6.90 -4.46 -7.34
C ILE A 85 6.96 -3.50 -8.53
N LYS A 86 6.35 -3.91 -9.64
CA LYS A 86 6.30 -3.16 -10.90
C LYS A 86 5.13 -2.20 -10.92
N SER A 87 3.97 -2.62 -10.41
CA SER A 87 2.80 -1.78 -10.27
C SER A 87 1.85 -2.33 -9.21
N VAL A 88 1.03 -1.43 -8.69
CA VAL A 88 -0.14 -1.74 -7.87
C VAL A 88 -1.32 -1.02 -8.49
N ARG A 89 -2.44 -1.72 -8.64
CA ARG A 89 -3.67 -1.21 -9.24
C ARG A 89 -4.86 -1.68 -8.41
N GLN A 90 -5.80 -0.80 -8.10
CA GLN A 90 -7.05 -1.22 -7.49
C GLN A 90 -7.86 -2.09 -8.46
N THR A 91 -8.55 -3.08 -7.93
CA THR A 91 -9.43 -4.01 -8.65
C THR A 91 -10.55 -4.41 -7.70
N GLY A 92 -11.69 -3.71 -7.78
CA GLY A 92 -12.77 -3.84 -6.82
C GLY A 92 -12.34 -3.35 -5.43
N ASP A 93 -12.55 -4.20 -4.42
CA ASP A 93 -12.16 -3.99 -3.02
C ASP A 93 -10.71 -4.42 -2.72
N ARG A 94 -9.95 -4.81 -3.75
CA ARG A 94 -8.61 -5.37 -3.63
C ARG A 94 -7.60 -4.58 -4.44
N GLU A 95 -6.34 -4.90 -4.23
CA GLU A 95 -5.25 -4.40 -5.05
C GLU A 95 -4.57 -5.56 -5.78
N ARG A 96 -4.37 -5.36 -7.09
CA ARG A 96 -3.59 -6.23 -7.95
C ARG A 96 -2.16 -5.70 -8.06
N PHE A 97 -1.23 -6.53 -7.61
CA PHE A 97 0.20 -6.31 -7.70
C PHE A 97 0.74 -7.01 -8.93
N LEU A 98 1.56 -6.29 -9.70
CA LEU A 98 2.43 -6.89 -10.71
C LEU A 98 3.84 -6.96 -10.14
N LEU A 99 4.38 -8.16 -10.04
CA LEU A 99 5.68 -8.43 -9.44
C LEU A 99 6.60 -9.06 -10.48
N ASN A 100 7.86 -8.64 -10.51
CA ASN A 100 8.92 -9.40 -11.18
C ASN A 100 9.74 -10.11 -10.10
N CYS A 101 9.60 -11.43 -10.00
CA CYS A 101 10.19 -12.26 -8.96
C CYS A 101 11.35 -13.09 -9.50
N ALA A 102 12.35 -13.32 -8.66
CA ALA A 102 13.43 -14.25 -8.93
C ALA A 102 13.72 -15.12 -7.71
N ASN A 103 14.06 -16.38 -7.97
CA ASN A 103 14.61 -17.32 -7.00
C ASN A 103 15.98 -17.83 -7.50
N ALA A 104 16.53 -18.87 -6.86
CA ALA A 104 17.84 -19.42 -7.23
C ALA A 104 17.89 -20.07 -8.63
N VAL A 105 16.74 -20.37 -9.23
CA VAL A 105 16.63 -21.14 -10.48
C VAL A 105 16.18 -20.27 -11.65
N ALA A 106 15.21 -19.39 -11.44
CA ALA A 106 14.58 -18.62 -12.51
C ALA A 106 13.99 -17.28 -12.03
N GLY A 107 13.58 -16.46 -13.00
CA GLY A 107 12.79 -15.26 -12.76
C GLY A 107 11.54 -15.22 -13.64
N ASN A 108 10.45 -14.68 -13.10
CA ASN A 108 9.16 -14.61 -13.77
C ASN A 108 8.28 -13.47 -13.25
N GLU A 109 7.37 -13.01 -14.10
CA GLU A 109 6.33 -12.06 -13.70
C GLU A 109 5.19 -12.81 -12.99
N VAL A 110 4.70 -12.25 -11.88
CA VAL A 110 3.63 -12.81 -11.05
C VAL A 110 2.60 -11.73 -10.77
N ARG A 111 1.32 -12.09 -10.84
CA ARG A 111 0.21 -11.25 -10.36
C ARG A 111 -0.28 -11.74 -9.02
N VAL A 112 -0.47 -10.83 -8.07
CA VAL A 112 -0.95 -11.14 -6.72
C VAL A 112 -2.11 -10.21 -6.39
N LEU A 113 -3.13 -10.74 -5.72
CA LEU A 113 -4.26 -9.97 -5.22
C LEU A 113 -4.16 -9.88 -3.69
N MET A 114 -4.20 -8.67 -3.15
CA MET A 114 -4.15 -8.44 -1.71
C MET A 114 -5.04 -7.27 -1.30
N ALA A 115 -5.53 -7.31 -0.07
CA ALA A 115 -6.24 -6.20 0.57
C ALA A 115 -5.68 -5.96 1.97
N THR A 116 -5.56 -4.69 2.35
CA THR A 116 -5.39 -4.30 3.76
C THR A 116 -6.71 -4.44 4.49
N GLN A 117 -6.65 -4.82 5.76
CA GLN A 117 -7.83 -5.00 6.60
C GLN A 117 -7.89 -3.92 7.69
N PRO A 118 -9.10 -3.58 8.19
CA PRO A 118 -9.27 -2.58 9.25
C PRO A 118 -8.51 -2.90 10.55
N ASP A 119 -8.28 -4.18 10.83
CA ASP A 119 -7.50 -4.67 11.98
C ASP A 119 -5.98 -4.56 11.78
N GLY A 120 -5.52 -4.02 10.64
CA GLY A 120 -4.11 -3.89 10.28
C GLY A 120 -3.50 -5.17 9.69
N SER A 121 -4.27 -6.25 9.55
CA SER A 121 -3.84 -7.46 8.85
C SER A 121 -3.84 -7.26 7.32
N LEU A 122 -3.15 -8.16 6.61
CA LEU A 122 -3.31 -8.30 5.17
C LEU A 122 -4.11 -9.56 4.87
N ARG A 123 -4.86 -9.51 3.77
CA ARG A 123 -5.44 -10.71 3.17
C ARG A 123 -4.91 -10.85 1.75
N ARG A 124 -4.32 -12.01 1.45
CA ARG A 124 -3.91 -12.40 0.09
C ARG A 124 -4.96 -13.33 -0.49
N TYR A 125 -5.33 -13.10 -1.73
CA TYR A 125 -6.29 -13.94 -2.45
C TYR A 125 -5.57 -14.76 -3.50
N PHE A 126 -5.98 -16.02 -3.65
CA PHE A 126 -5.39 -16.91 -4.65
C PHE A 126 -5.70 -16.45 -6.07
N ASN A 127 -6.94 -16.01 -6.30
CA ASN A 127 -7.43 -15.48 -7.57
C ASN A 127 -8.63 -14.54 -7.32
N GLU A 128 -9.33 -14.13 -8.38
CA GLU A 128 -10.46 -13.20 -8.31
C GLU A 128 -11.72 -13.85 -7.72
N GLN A 129 -11.86 -15.17 -7.87
CA GLN A 129 -12.98 -15.96 -7.36
C GLN A 129 -12.84 -16.29 -5.86
N ASP A 130 -11.61 -16.26 -5.33
CA ASP A 130 -11.34 -16.47 -3.91
C ASP A 130 -11.91 -15.31 -3.09
N THR A 131 -12.89 -15.61 -2.24
CA THR A 131 -13.54 -14.64 -1.33
C THR A 131 -12.98 -14.71 0.09
N THR A 132 -12.29 -15.79 0.45
CA THR A 132 -11.83 -16.04 1.82
C THR A 132 -10.44 -15.47 2.03
N GLY A 133 -9.53 -15.73 1.08
CA GLY A 133 -8.13 -15.36 1.16
C GLY A 133 -7.38 -15.99 2.33
N THR A 134 -6.08 -15.73 2.38
CA THR A 134 -5.19 -16.08 3.49
C THR A 134 -4.86 -14.81 4.27
N GLN A 135 -5.14 -14.82 5.57
CA GLN A 135 -4.80 -13.71 6.46
C GLN A 135 -3.31 -13.76 6.84
N TYR A 136 -2.69 -12.58 6.88
CA TYR A 136 -1.34 -12.35 7.37
C TYR A 136 -1.38 -11.28 8.46
N GLN A 137 -0.85 -11.60 9.64
CA GLN A 137 -0.64 -10.63 10.69
C GLN A 137 0.61 -9.79 10.40
N ARG A 138 0.57 -8.50 10.75
CA ARG A 138 1.73 -7.63 10.68
C ARG A 138 2.66 -7.95 11.85
N CYS A 139 3.89 -8.30 11.54
CA CYS A 139 4.94 -8.44 12.54
C CYS A 139 5.58 -7.07 12.78
N SER A 140 5.15 -6.40 13.85
CA SER A 140 5.71 -5.13 14.31
C SER A 140 6.79 -5.38 15.37
N ARG A 141 8.05 -5.16 14.99
CA ARG A 141 9.17 -4.73 15.85
C ARG A 141 10.48 -4.81 15.06
#